data_AF-A0A349AWH2-F1
#
_entry.id   AF-A0A349AWH2-F1
#
_cell.length_a   1.000
_cell.length_b   1.000
_cell.length_c   1.000
_cell.angle_alpha   90.00
_cell.angle_beta   90.00
_cell.angle_gamma   90.00
#
_symmetry.space_group_name_H-M   'P 1'
#
loop_
_entity.id
_entity.type
_entity.pdbx_description
1 polymer ?
#
loop_
_entity_poly.entity_id
_entity_poly.type
_entity_poly.pdbx_seq_one_letter_code
_entity_poly.pdbx_strand_id
1 'polypeptide(L)' 'MTDPAELAAFFGFAFTDEQLESITAPMEPLVIMAGAGTGKTTVMEARVLWLWPQGKWHL' A
#
# COMPACT_ATOMS: atom_id res chain seq x y z
N MET A 1 -2.70 -3.83 9.19
CA MET A 1 -1.76 -2.77 9.58
C MET A 1 -2.41 -1.46 9.16
N THR A 2 -2.69 -0.56 10.10
CA THR A 2 -3.40 0.72 9.83
C THR A 2 -2.52 1.93 10.15
N ASP A 3 -1.23 1.70 10.36
CA ASP A 3 -0.22 2.74 10.55
C ASP A 3 0.89 2.58 9.49
N PRO A 4 1.23 3.64 8.73
CA PRO A 4 2.37 3.64 7.81
C PRO A 4 3.70 3.22 8.46
N ALA A 5 3.91 3.50 9.75
CA ALA A 5 5.13 3.11 10.46
C ALA A 5 5.24 1.57 10.62
N GLU A 6 4.12 0.88 10.82
CA GLU A 6 4.08 -0.59 10.86
C GLU A 6 4.47 -1.18 9.51
N LEU A 7 3.98 -0.59 8.41
CA LEU A 7 4.36 -1.01 7.05
C LEU A 7 5.86 -0.82 6.82
N ALA A 8 6.40 0.35 7.17
CA ALA A 8 7.82 0.62 7.02
C ALA A 8 8.68 -0.37 7.83
N ALA A 9 8.26 -0.69 9.06
CA ALA A 9 8.93 -1.68 9.89
C ALA A 9 8.85 -3.10 9.29
N PHE A 10 7.71 -3.47 8.69
CA PHE A 10 7.52 -4.78 8.05
C PHE A 10 8.39 -4.96 6.80
N PHE A 11 8.46 -3.93 5.95
CA PHE A 11 9.25 -3.99 4.71
C PHE A 11 10.74 -3.69 4.93
N GLY A 12 11.10 -3.12 6.08
CA GLY A 12 12.49 -2.79 6.43
C GLY A 12 13.01 -1.51 5.78
N PHE A 13 12.13 -0.67 5.23
CA PHE A 13 12.45 0.62 4.64
C PHE A 13 11.25 1.57 4.67
N ALA A 14 11.53 2.88 4.59
CA ALA A 14 10.49 3.89 4.46
C ALA A 14 9.96 3.97 3.02
N PHE A 15 8.64 4.14 2.90
CA PHE A 15 7.99 4.46 1.62
C PHE A 15 8.12 5.95 1.32
N THR A 16 8.08 6.31 0.04
CA THR A 16 7.93 7.73 -0.35
C THR A 16 6.50 8.20 -0.10
N ASP A 17 6.29 9.51 -0.10
CA ASP A 17 4.97 10.10 0.10
C ASP A 17 3.97 9.64 -0.98
N GLU A 18 4.40 9.53 -2.24
CA GLU A 18 3.55 9.07 -3.35
C GLU A 18 3.20 7.57 -3.23
N GLN A 19 4.13 6.77 -2.71
CA GLN A 19 3.87 5.36 -2.42
C GLN A 19 2.87 5.23 -1.27
N LEU A 20 3.01 6.03 -0.21
CA LEU A 20 2.07 6.05 0.91
C LEU A 20 0.68 6.52 0.48
N GLU A 21 0.58 7.54 -0.37
CA GLU A 21 -0.70 7.99 -0.95
C GLU A 21 -1.39 6.83 -1.70
N SER A 22 -0.62 6.11 -2.53
CA SER A 22 -1.12 4.95 -3.27
C SER A 22 -1.55 3.79 -2.37
N ILE A 23 -0.77 3.49 -1.31
CA ILE A 23 -1.05 2.41 -0.36
C ILE A 23 -2.30 2.73 0.46
N THR A 24 -2.39 3.96 0.96
CA THR A 24 -3.40 4.38 1.93
C THR A 24 -4.70 4.88 1.29
N ALA A 25 -4.72 5.07 -0.04
CA ALA A 25 -5.90 5.45 -0.78
C ALA A 25 -7.12 4.56 -0.46
N PRO A 26 -8.36 5.10 -0.49
CA PRO A 26 -9.57 4.38 -0.13
C PRO A 26 -9.78 3.05 -0.89
N MET A 27 -10.65 2.20 -0.33
CA MET A 27 -11.12 0.94 -0.96
C MET A 27 -12.04 1.21 -2.15
N GLU A 28 -11.47 1.69 -3.25
CA GLU A 28 -12.14 1.94 -4.52
C GLU A 28 -11.19 1.61 -5.68
N PRO A 29 -11.72 1.43 -6.90
CA PRO A 29 -10.88 1.23 -8.08
C PRO A 29 -9.82 2.34 -8.21
N LEU A 30 -8.55 1.95 -8.29
CA LEU A 30 -7.41 2.87 -8.33
C LEU A 30 -6.49 2.50 -9.49
N VAL A 31 -5.99 3.52 -10.20
CA VAL A 31 -4.94 3.38 -11.21
C VAL A 31 -3.68 4.05 -10.69
N ILE A 32 -2.58 3.30 -10.64
CA ILE A 32 -1.25 3.82 -10.27
C ILE A 32 -0.37 3.77 -11.50
N MET A 33 0.12 4.94 -11.93
CA MET A 33 1.12 5.01 -13.00
C MET A 33 2.51 4.90 -12.39
N ALA A 34 3.24 3.83 -12.73
CA ALA A 34 4.54 3.56 -12.13
C ALA A 34 5.56 3.05 -13.17
N GLY A 35 6.75 3.65 -13.15
CA GLY A 35 7.86 3.30 -14.04
C GLY A 35 8.53 1.95 -13.70
N ALA A 36 9.52 1.54 -14.49
CA ALA A 36 10.39 0.42 -14.13
C ALA A 36 11.21 0.75 -12.86
N GLY A 37 11.40 -0.23 -11.96
CA GLY A 37 12.21 -0.05 -10.75
C GLY A 37 11.57 0.75 -9.58
N THR A 38 10.35 1.26 -9.71
CA THR A 38 9.69 2.13 -8.71
C THR A 38 9.04 1.40 -7.53
N GLY A 39 9.22 0.08 -7.40
CA GLY A 39 8.62 -0.69 -6.29
C GLY A 39 7.14 -1.03 -6.44
N LYS A 40 6.61 -1.11 -7.67
CA LYS A 40 5.20 -1.43 -7.99
C LYS A 40 4.62 -2.62 -7.21
N THR A 41 5.37 -3.72 -7.15
CA THR A 41 4.96 -4.94 -6.44
C THR A 41 4.86 -4.70 -4.94
N THR A 42 5.86 -4.05 -4.36
CA THR A 42 5.86 -3.66 -2.94
C THR A 42 4.69 -2.75 -2.59
N VAL A 43 4.39 -1.75 -3.43
CA VAL A 43 3.22 -0.87 -3.25
C VAL A 43 1.93 -1.68 -3.27
N MET A 44 1.80 -2.62 -4.20
CA MET A 44 0.63 -3.50 -4.28
C MET A 44 0.50 -4.40 -3.03
N GLU A 45 1.59 -5.00 -2.56
CA GLU A 45 1.62 -5.82 -1.35
C GLU A 45 1.27 -5.02 -0.09
N ALA A 46 1.88 -3.85 0.09
CA ALA A 46 1.61 -2.95 1.20
C ALA A 46 0.14 -2.46 1.19
N ARG A 47 -0.42 -2.20 -0.01
CA ARG A 47 -1.83 -1.86 -0.18
C ARG A 47 -2.75 -3.00 0.26
N VAL A 48 -2.44 -4.26 -0.06
CA VAL A 48 -3.20 -5.42 0.45
C VAL A 48 -3.15 -5.48 1.98
N LEU A 49 -1.98 -5.32 2.59
CA LEU A 49 -1.80 -5.34 4.05
C LEU A 49 -2.51 -4.18 4.77
N TRP A 50 -2.59 -3.02 4.12
CA TRP A 50 -3.30 -1.84 4.59
C TRP A 50 -4.82 -2.04 4.59
N LEU A 51 -5.32 -2.64 3.51
CA LEU A 51 -6.75 -2.80 3.28
C LEU A 51 -7.32 -4.04 3.98
N TRP A 52 -6.50 -5.07 4.22
CA TRP A 52 -6.93 -6.34 4.81
C TRP A 52 -7.76 -6.20 6.08
N PRO A 53 -7.35 -5.39 7.09
CA PRO A 53 -8.11 -5.22 8.33
C PRO A 53 -9.43 -4.47 8.15
N GLN A 54 -9.67 -3.80 7.02
CA GLN A 54 -10.85 -2.96 6.81
C GLN A 54 -12.12 -3.75 6.50
N GLY A 55 -12.05 -5.08 6.37
CA GLY A 55 -13.20 -5.98 6.44
C GLY A 55 -14.21 -5.89 5.29
N LYS A 56 -13.90 -5.20 4.18
CA LYS A 56 -14.78 -5.06 3.00
C LYS A 56 -14.56 -6.13 1.93
N TRP A 57 -14.14 -7.31 2.34
CA TRP A 57 -13.90 -8.43 1.43
C TRP A 57 -15.21 -9.19 1.26
N HIS A 58 -15.83 -9.09 0.08
CA HIS A 58 -16.99 -9.90 -0.28
C HIS A 58 -16.48 -11.34 -0.56
N LEU A 59 -16.37 -12.14 0.49
CA LEU A 59 -16.29 -13.60 0.42
C LEU A 59 -17.59 -14.19 0.97
#